data_AF-A0A093ZHK8-F1
#
_entry.id   AF-A0A093ZHK8-F1
#
_cell.length_a   1.000
_cell.length_b   1.000
_cell.length_c   1.000
_cell.angle_alpha   90.00
_cell.angle_beta   90.00
_cell.angle_gamma   90.00
#
_symmetry.space_group_name_H-M   'P 1'
#
loop_
_entity.id
_entity.type
_entity.pdbx_description
1 polymer ?
#
loop_
_entity_poly.entity_id
_entity_poly.type
_entity_poly.pdbx_seq_one_letter_code
_entity_poly.pdbx_strand_id
1 'polypeptide(L)'
;PEDVERYTNGALGIFRLAPQDYHRFHIPVDGVMGTPKTIEGEYYTVNPMAIRSALDVYGENVRVVVPIDSVAHGRVMVICVGAMMVGSTVITRKKGETVKRAEELGYFKFGGSTLLVLFEPGVMRFDDDLVDNSNGALETLVRVGMSIGHHPQEGQYTPDMRKPDAEISEKDRADAQRRIEGSLAPDRIVGGAADLLPDALQKPPGVY
;
A
#
# COMPACT_ATOMS: atom_id res chain seq x y z
N PRO A 1 19.48 5.13 -17.50
CA PRO A 1 20.76 4.44 -17.72
C PRO A 1 21.70 4.54 -16.53
N GLU A 2 21.87 5.73 -15.95
CA GLU A 2 22.86 5.99 -14.89
C GLU A 2 22.69 5.12 -13.62
N ASP A 3 21.45 4.84 -13.20
CA ASP A 3 21.21 4.04 -11.99
C ASP A 3 21.11 2.53 -12.26
N VAL A 4 21.23 2.05 -13.50
CA VAL A 4 20.94 0.64 -13.85
C VAL A 4 21.81 -0.34 -13.08
N GLU A 5 23.11 -0.06 -12.97
CA GLU A 5 24.06 -0.95 -12.29
C GLU A 5 23.68 -1.21 -10.83
N ARG A 6 23.07 -0.22 -10.15
CA ARG A 6 22.65 -0.32 -8.75
C ARG A 6 21.64 -1.43 -8.49
N TYR A 7 20.82 -1.77 -9.49
CA TYR A 7 19.73 -2.74 -9.34
C TYR A 7 20.10 -4.11 -9.89
N THR A 8 21.34 -4.32 -10.32
CA THR A 8 21.83 -5.64 -10.77
C THR A 8 21.80 -6.61 -9.60
N ASN A 9 21.05 -7.71 -9.72
CA ASN A 9 20.76 -8.64 -8.62
C ASN A 9 19.96 -8.01 -7.45
N GLY A 10 19.28 -6.89 -7.72
CA GLY A 10 18.37 -6.24 -6.77
C GLY A 10 17.02 -6.97 -6.67
N ALA A 11 16.13 -6.40 -5.86
CA ALA A 11 14.76 -6.91 -5.72
C ALA A 11 13.80 -6.08 -6.59
N LEU A 12 12.88 -6.76 -7.28
CA LEU A 12 11.85 -6.15 -8.13
C LEU A 12 10.47 -6.59 -7.66
N GLY A 13 9.62 -5.62 -7.32
CA GLY A 13 8.19 -5.82 -7.13
C GLY A 13 7.40 -5.30 -8.33
N ILE A 14 6.46 -6.11 -8.83
CA ILE A 14 5.56 -5.74 -9.93
C ILE A 14 4.13 -5.76 -9.41
N PHE A 15 3.48 -4.59 -9.38
CA PHE A 15 2.12 -4.44 -8.86
C PHE A 15 1.21 -3.96 -9.98
N ARG A 16 0.38 -4.87 -10.48
CA ARG A 16 -0.61 -4.58 -11.52
C ARG A 16 -1.90 -4.07 -10.88
N LEU A 17 -2.42 -2.97 -11.40
CA LEU A 17 -3.68 -2.37 -10.98
C LEU A 17 -4.71 -2.56 -12.11
N ALA A 18 -5.64 -3.48 -11.92
CA ALA A 18 -6.77 -3.69 -12.81
C ALA A 18 -7.76 -2.50 -12.74
N PRO A 19 -8.65 -2.31 -13.72
CA PRO A 19 -9.55 -1.15 -13.76
C PRO A 19 -10.41 -0.96 -12.50
N GLN A 20 -10.77 -2.05 -11.80
CA GLN A 20 -11.55 -2.01 -10.57
C GLN A 20 -10.73 -1.76 -9.29
N ASP A 21 -9.40 -1.80 -9.39
CA ASP A 21 -8.52 -1.69 -8.22
C ASP A 21 -8.35 -0.22 -7.78
N TYR A 22 -7.69 -0.02 -6.64
CA TYR A 22 -7.38 1.31 -6.13
C TYR A 22 -6.16 1.91 -6.86
N HIS A 23 -6.39 2.96 -7.67
CA HIS A 23 -5.37 3.55 -8.56
C HIS A 23 -4.51 4.67 -7.95
N ARG A 24 -4.53 4.84 -6.63
CA ARG A 24 -3.53 5.69 -5.96
C ARG A 24 -2.42 4.82 -5.39
N PHE A 25 -1.21 5.34 -5.41
CA PHE A 25 -0.03 4.62 -4.97
C PHE A 25 0.77 5.45 -3.98
N HIS A 26 1.42 4.73 -3.08
CA HIS A 26 2.00 5.28 -1.87
C HIS A 26 3.52 5.13 -1.88
N ILE A 27 4.16 5.96 -1.07
CA ILE A 27 5.59 5.93 -0.82
C ILE A 27 5.97 4.59 -0.17
N PRO A 28 6.88 3.80 -0.76
CA PRO A 28 7.22 2.47 -0.26
C PRO A 28 8.16 2.49 0.95
N VAL A 29 8.97 3.54 1.08
CA VAL A 29 10.01 3.67 2.12
C VAL A 29 10.13 5.12 2.58
N ASP A 30 10.53 5.31 3.84
CA ASP A 30 10.94 6.62 4.33
C ASP A 30 12.18 7.10 3.56
N GLY A 31 12.21 8.38 3.19
CA GLY A 31 13.36 8.92 2.47
C GLY A 31 13.18 10.34 1.94
N VAL A 32 14.08 10.73 1.05
CA VAL A 32 14.03 11.99 0.31
C VAL A 32 13.72 11.69 -1.15
N MET A 33 12.66 12.30 -1.66
CA MET A 33 12.23 12.09 -3.03
C MET A 33 13.14 12.83 -4.00
N GLY A 34 13.68 12.14 -5.00
CA GLY A 34 14.42 12.73 -6.10
C GLY A 34 13.50 13.34 -7.17
N THR A 35 14.04 13.57 -8.37
CA THR A 35 13.28 14.23 -9.45
C THR A 35 12.45 13.18 -10.22
N PRO A 36 11.11 13.28 -10.27
CA PRO A 36 10.32 12.49 -11.20
C PRO A 36 10.76 12.74 -12.64
N LYS A 37 10.96 11.68 -13.40
CA LYS A 37 11.26 11.74 -14.83
C LYS A 37 10.20 11.00 -15.62
N THR A 38 9.44 11.72 -16.43
CA THR A 38 8.58 11.12 -17.45
C THR A 38 9.41 10.63 -18.62
N ILE A 39 9.13 9.43 -19.08
CA ILE A 39 9.67 8.82 -20.28
C ILE A 39 8.48 8.55 -21.20
N GLU A 40 8.52 9.16 -22.38
CA GLU A 40 7.53 8.94 -23.43
C GLU A 40 7.65 7.53 -24.00
N GLY A 41 6.57 7.07 -24.64
CA GLY A 41 6.45 5.70 -25.12
C GLY A 41 5.03 5.43 -25.60
N GLU A 42 4.71 4.14 -25.70
CA GLU A 42 3.43 3.63 -26.15
C GLU A 42 2.45 3.41 -24.99
N TYR A 43 1.24 2.94 -25.31
CA TYR A 43 0.22 2.56 -24.33
C TYR A 43 -0.27 1.13 -24.58
N TYR A 44 0.62 0.16 -24.53
CA TYR A 44 0.26 -1.25 -24.57
C TYR A 44 -0.54 -1.65 -23.32
N THR A 45 -1.36 -2.70 -23.45
CA THR A 45 -2.09 -3.25 -22.31
C THR A 45 -1.16 -4.00 -21.38
N VAL A 46 -1.37 -3.85 -20.07
CA VAL A 46 -0.66 -4.61 -19.03
C VAL A 46 -1.43 -5.86 -18.61
N ASN A 47 -2.37 -6.33 -19.44
CA ASN A 47 -3.03 -7.62 -19.20
C ASN A 47 -1.96 -8.73 -19.17
N PRO A 48 -2.05 -9.72 -18.25
CA PRO A 48 -1.11 -10.83 -18.16
C PRO A 48 -0.79 -11.53 -19.49
N MET A 49 -1.73 -11.59 -20.44
CA MET A 49 -1.46 -12.14 -21.77
C MET A 49 -0.44 -11.33 -22.58
N ALA A 50 -0.47 -10.00 -22.48
CA ALA A 50 0.45 -9.10 -23.19
C ALA A 50 1.82 -9.06 -22.51
N ILE A 51 1.87 -9.10 -21.17
CA ILE A 51 3.13 -9.18 -20.41
C ILE A 51 3.93 -10.44 -20.78
N ARG A 52 3.24 -11.56 -21.06
CA ARG A 52 3.88 -12.82 -21.47
C ARG A 52 4.18 -12.91 -22.97
N SER A 53 3.99 -11.83 -23.72
CA SER A 53 4.29 -11.79 -25.16
C SER A 53 5.74 -11.32 -25.41
N ALA A 54 6.12 -11.16 -26.67
CA ALA A 54 7.42 -10.61 -27.04
C ALA A 54 7.53 -9.08 -26.85
N LEU A 55 6.45 -8.41 -26.47
CA LEU A 55 6.43 -6.96 -26.25
C LEU A 55 7.06 -6.60 -24.91
N ASP A 56 7.97 -5.62 -24.91
CA ASP A 56 8.47 -5.02 -23.66
C ASP A 56 7.49 -3.97 -23.16
N VAL A 57 6.37 -4.43 -22.61
CA VAL A 57 5.29 -3.55 -22.12
C VAL A 57 5.75 -2.61 -21.00
N TYR A 58 6.82 -2.94 -20.27
CA TYR A 58 7.33 -2.12 -19.17
C TYR A 58 8.34 -1.07 -19.64
N GLY A 59 9.16 -1.41 -20.63
CA GLY A 59 10.18 -0.53 -21.20
C GLY A 59 9.67 0.36 -22.33
N GLU A 60 8.67 -0.08 -23.08
CA GLU A 60 8.11 0.67 -24.22
C GLU A 60 6.95 1.58 -23.83
N ASN A 61 6.22 1.28 -22.74
CA ASN A 61 5.12 2.15 -22.34
C ASN A 61 5.59 3.48 -21.74
N VAL A 62 4.72 4.49 -21.84
CA VAL A 62 4.84 5.74 -21.08
C VAL A 62 4.96 5.43 -19.59
N ARG A 63 5.98 6.01 -18.95
CA ARG A 63 6.25 5.78 -17.53
C ARG A 63 6.84 6.98 -16.84
N VAL A 64 6.61 7.07 -15.54
CA VAL A 64 7.25 8.07 -14.67
C VAL A 64 8.15 7.34 -13.70
N VAL A 65 9.43 7.70 -13.72
CA VAL A 65 10.47 7.14 -12.85
C VAL A 65 10.69 8.08 -11.68
N VAL A 66 10.53 7.59 -10.45
CA VAL A 66 10.62 8.36 -9.21
C VAL A 66 11.66 7.73 -8.28
N PRO A 67 12.87 8.29 -8.21
CA PRO A 67 13.88 7.84 -7.25
C PRO A 67 13.54 8.36 -5.84
N ILE A 68 13.77 7.53 -4.83
CA ILE A 68 13.64 7.87 -3.42
C ILE A 68 14.90 7.41 -2.71
N ASP A 69 15.63 8.34 -2.10
CA ASP A 69 16.83 8.06 -1.33
C ASP A 69 16.44 7.74 0.12
N SER A 70 16.53 6.46 0.49
CA SER A 70 16.20 5.94 1.82
C SER A 70 17.46 5.64 2.61
N VAL A 71 17.44 5.97 3.91
CA VAL A 71 18.52 5.60 4.82
C VAL A 71 18.59 4.09 5.02
N ALA A 72 17.44 3.42 5.09
CA ALA A 72 17.35 1.98 5.34
C ALA A 72 17.49 1.14 4.06
N HIS A 73 17.03 1.64 2.92
CA HIS A 73 16.91 0.86 1.68
C HIS A 73 17.78 1.35 0.52
N GLY A 74 18.71 2.28 0.76
CA GLY A 74 19.49 2.90 -0.32
C GLY A 74 18.59 3.66 -1.30
N ARG A 75 18.93 3.67 -2.59
CA ARG A 75 18.06 4.30 -3.60
C ARG A 75 16.99 3.30 -4.06
N VAL A 76 15.73 3.63 -3.77
CA VAL A 76 14.56 2.88 -4.24
C VAL A 76 14.00 3.57 -5.48
N MET A 77 13.73 2.80 -6.54
CA MET A 77 13.12 3.33 -7.76
C MET A 77 11.65 2.91 -7.84
N VAL A 78 10.74 3.89 -7.84
CA VAL A 78 9.33 3.65 -8.15
C VAL A 78 9.07 4.03 -9.60
N ILE A 79 8.59 3.09 -10.41
CA ILE A 79 8.30 3.29 -11.83
C ILE A 79 6.81 3.11 -12.04
N CYS A 80 6.14 4.21 -12.35
CA CYS A 80 4.71 4.25 -12.60
C CYS A 80 4.47 4.08 -14.11
N VAL A 81 4.09 2.87 -14.53
CA VAL A 81 3.86 2.53 -15.94
C VAL A 81 2.37 2.72 -16.27
N GLY A 82 2.10 3.66 -17.19
CA GLY A 82 0.78 3.82 -17.77
C GLY A 82 0.51 2.71 -18.79
N ALA A 83 -0.74 2.28 -18.94
CA ALA A 83 -1.14 1.32 -19.94
C ALA A 83 -2.31 1.84 -20.78
N MET A 84 -2.82 1.00 -21.66
CA MET A 84 -3.98 1.30 -22.49
C MET A 84 -5.12 1.94 -21.66
N MET A 85 -5.64 3.06 -22.17
CA MET A 85 -6.68 3.89 -21.53
C MET A 85 -6.25 4.67 -20.28
N VAL A 86 -4.96 4.69 -19.90
CA VAL A 86 -4.49 5.61 -18.86
C VAL A 86 -4.41 7.03 -19.40
N GLY A 87 -5.24 7.90 -18.85
CA GLY A 87 -5.30 9.31 -19.24
C GLY A 87 -4.10 10.12 -18.75
N SER A 88 -3.53 9.78 -17.58
CA SER A 88 -2.30 10.39 -17.07
C SER A 88 -1.78 9.71 -15.81
N THR A 89 -0.46 9.71 -15.62
CA THR A 89 0.17 9.45 -14.32
C THR A 89 0.46 10.77 -13.62
N VAL A 90 -0.07 10.95 -12.40
CA VAL A 90 0.12 12.17 -11.61
C VAL A 90 0.97 11.86 -10.38
N ILE A 91 2.08 12.57 -10.22
CA ILE A 91 2.88 12.57 -8.99
C ILE A 91 2.46 13.78 -8.15
N THR A 92 2.04 13.55 -6.90
CA THR A 92 1.52 14.60 -6.02
C THR A 92 2.58 15.19 -5.08
N ARG A 93 3.76 14.58 -5.04
CA ARG A 93 4.92 15.00 -4.26
C ARG A 93 5.93 15.80 -5.07
N LYS A 94 6.80 16.54 -4.37
CA LYS A 94 7.82 17.39 -4.99
C LYS A 94 9.22 16.83 -4.78
N LYS A 95 10.11 17.09 -5.74
CA LYS A 95 11.54 16.83 -5.59
C LYS A 95 12.07 17.49 -4.31
N GLY A 96 12.90 16.75 -3.57
CA GLY A 96 13.57 17.20 -2.36
C GLY A 96 12.70 17.11 -1.10
N GLU A 97 11.44 16.71 -1.24
CA GLU A 97 10.56 16.50 -0.09
C GLU A 97 11.01 15.28 0.72
N THR A 98 10.98 15.41 2.04
CA THR A 98 11.08 14.27 2.95
C THR A 98 9.72 13.59 2.99
N VAL A 99 9.70 12.33 2.60
CA VAL A 99 8.48 11.52 2.46
C VAL A 99 8.52 10.35 3.42
N LYS A 100 7.34 9.94 3.89
CA LYS A 100 7.20 8.79 4.78
C LYS A 100 6.48 7.64 4.09
N ARG A 101 6.84 6.42 4.47
CA ARG A 101 6.17 5.19 4.05
C ARG A 101 4.67 5.30 4.28
N ALA A 102 3.91 4.81 3.31
CA ALA A 102 2.44 4.86 3.25
C ALA A 102 1.82 6.25 3.01
N GLU A 103 2.60 7.33 2.90
CA GLU A 103 2.08 8.59 2.37
C GLU A 103 1.76 8.48 0.88
N GLU A 104 0.82 9.26 0.37
CA GLU A 104 0.52 9.26 -1.07
C GLU A 104 1.72 9.76 -1.88
N LEU A 105 2.08 9.02 -2.94
CA LEU A 105 3.05 9.44 -3.95
C LEU A 105 2.35 10.01 -5.19
N GLY A 106 1.24 9.40 -5.60
CA GLY A 106 0.55 9.76 -6.82
C GLY A 106 -0.62 8.85 -7.17
N TYR A 107 -1.15 9.02 -8.37
CA TYR A 107 -2.26 8.21 -8.88
C TYR A 107 -2.29 8.15 -10.41
N PHE A 108 -2.93 7.12 -10.93
CA PHE A 108 -3.27 6.99 -12.35
C PHE A 108 -4.69 7.50 -12.61
N LYS A 109 -4.88 8.24 -13.69
CA LYS A 109 -6.22 8.66 -14.15
C LYS A 109 -6.76 7.66 -15.16
N PHE A 110 -7.72 6.82 -14.73
CA PHE A 110 -8.46 5.86 -15.56
C PHE A 110 -7.56 4.79 -16.22
N GLY A 111 -8.11 3.65 -16.65
CA GLY A 111 -7.35 2.60 -17.35
C GLY A 111 -6.59 1.60 -16.45
N GLY A 112 -5.90 0.66 -17.08
CA GLY A 112 -5.03 -0.31 -16.39
C GLY A 112 -3.65 0.28 -16.16
N SER A 113 -2.96 -0.09 -15.08
CA SER A 113 -1.63 0.46 -14.79
C SER A 113 -0.76 -0.53 -14.04
N THR A 114 0.53 -0.24 -13.95
CA THR A 114 1.47 -1.08 -13.21
C THR A 114 2.50 -0.23 -12.50
N LEU A 115 2.86 -0.62 -11.28
CA LEU A 115 4.00 -0.09 -10.56
C LEU A 115 5.11 -1.12 -10.57
N LEU A 116 6.32 -0.67 -10.88
CA LEU A 116 7.54 -1.43 -10.63
C LEU A 116 8.27 -0.74 -9.47
N VAL A 117 8.71 -1.52 -8.49
CA VAL A 117 9.52 -1.01 -7.38
C VAL A 117 10.82 -1.78 -7.35
N LEU A 118 11.94 -1.07 -7.58
CA LEU A 118 13.27 -1.63 -7.58
C LEU A 118 14.01 -1.24 -6.30
N PHE A 119 14.67 -2.22 -5.71
CA PHE A 119 15.55 -2.07 -4.56
C PHE A 119 16.95 -2.54 -4.92
N GLU A 120 17.97 -1.90 -4.33
CA GLU A 120 19.35 -2.35 -4.44
C GLU A 120 19.53 -3.77 -3.84
N PRO A 121 20.59 -4.51 -4.21
CA PRO A 121 20.85 -5.84 -3.65
C PRO A 121 20.93 -5.83 -2.13
N GLY A 122 20.24 -6.78 -1.50
CA GLY A 122 20.38 -7.05 -0.07
C GLY A 122 19.68 -6.05 0.87
N VAL A 123 18.89 -5.12 0.36
CA VAL A 123 18.15 -4.15 1.19
C VAL A 123 16.64 -4.40 1.24
N MET A 124 16.14 -5.40 0.52
CA MET A 124 14.72 -5.76 0.51
C MET A 124 14.55 -7.27 0.41
N ARG A 125 13.68 -7.81 1.27
CA ARG A 125 13.16 -9.18 1.20
C ARG A 125 11.65 -9.11 1.08
N PHE A 126 11.09 -9.67 0.01
CA PHE A 126 9.65 -9.84 -0.11
C PHE A 126 9.17 -10.94 0.85
N ASP A 127 7.96 -10.78 1.36
CA ASP A 127 7.36 -11.75 2.27
C ASP A 127 7.22 -13.13 1.60
N ASP A 128 7.40 -14.20 2.38
CA ASP A 128 7.48 -15.58 1.87
C ASP A 128 6.27 -15.98 1.01
N ASP A 129 5.06 -15.54 1.37
CA ASP A 129 3.83 -15.83 0.63
C ASP A 129 3.83 -15.20 -0.78
N LEU A 130 4.39 -13.99 -0.92
CA LEU A 130 4.54 -13.33 -2.21
C LEU A 130 5.60 -14.03 -3.06
N VAL A 131 6.70 -14.47 -2.45
CA VAL A 131 7.78 -15.20 -3.13
C VAL A 131 7.27 -16.55 -3.64
N ASP A 132 6.59 -17.31 -2.79
CA ASP A 132 6.04 -18.63 -3.14
C ASP A 132 5.01 -18.55 -4.27
N ASN A 133 4.08 -17.60 -4.19
CA ASN A 133 3.10 -17.36 -5.25
C ASN A 133 3.77 -16.95 -6.56
N SER A 134 4.78 -16.08 -6.49
CA SER A 134 5.53 -15.64 -7.68
C SER A 134 6.26 -16.78 -8.36
N ASN A 135 6.88 -17.70 -7.59
CA ASN A 135 7.53 -18.90 -8.12
C ASN A 135 6.53 -19.83 -8.84
N GLY A 136 5.26 -19.82 -8.43
CA GLY A 136 4.16 -20.52 -9.08
C GLY A 136 3.49 -19.78 -10.24
N ALA A 137 3.97 -18.59 -10.61
CA ALA A 137 3.33 -17.68 -11.57
C ALA A 137 1.87 -17.31 -11.19
N LEU A 138 1.59 -17.25 -9.89
CA LEU A 138 0.30 -16.86 -9.34
C LEU A 138 0.35 -15.39 -8.91
N GLU A 139 -0.62 -14.61 -9.38
CA GLU A 139 -0.78 -13.23 -8.91
C GLU A 139 -1.40 -13.23 -7.50
N THR A 140 -0.77 -12.51 -6.57
CA THR A 140 -1.31 -12.33 -5.22
C THR A 140 -2.13 -11.06 -5.14
N LEU A 141 -3.37 -11.15 -4.64
CA LEU A 141 -4.17 -9.98 -4.32
C LEU A 141 -3.62 -9.31 -3.06
N VAL A 142 -3.01 -8.13 -3.21
CA VAL A 142 -2.51 -7.32 -2.10
C VAL A 142 -3.49 -6.19 -1.79
N ARG A 143 -3.73 -5.95 -0.50
CA ARG A 143 -4.57 -4.85 0.01
C ARG A 143 -3.69 -3.81 0.70
N VAL A 144 -4.15 -2.56 0.71
CA VAL A 144 -3.51 -1.50 1.50
C VAL A 144 -3.44 -1.93 2.97
N GLY A 145 -2.25 -1.82 3.55
CA GLY A 145 -1.96 -2.22 4.93
C GLY A 145 -1.45 -3.65 5.10
N MET A 146 -1.47 -4.48 4.05
CA MET A 146 -0.75 -5.76 4.07
C MET A 146 0.76 -5.51 4.05
N SER A 147 1.49 -6.38 4.75
CA SER A 147 2.94 -6.46 4.55
C SER A 147 3.22 -7.00 3.16
N ILE A 148 4.28 -6.49 2.54
CA ILE A 148 4.79 -6.96 1.25
C ILE A 148 6.26 -7.36 1.33
N GLY A 149 6.91 -7.13 2.46
CA GLY A 149 8.34 -7.33 2.63
C GLY A 149 8.96 -6.32 3.58
N HIS A 150 10.24 -6.52 3.83
CA HIS A 150 10.98 -5.86 4.90
C HIS A 150 12.48 -5.78 4.58
N HIS A 151 13.21 -4.98 5.35
CA HIS A 151 14.67 -5.00 5.30
C HIS A 151 15.19 -6.34 5.84
N PRO A 152 16.25 -6.96 5.27
CA PRO A 152 16.73 -8.27 5.73
C PRO A 152 17.22 -8.34 7.19
N GLN A 153 17.44 -7.20 7.84
CA GLN A 153 17.77 -7.12 9.27
C GLN A 153 16.53 -7.09 10.19
N GLU A 154 15.34 -6.95 9.61
CA GLU A 154 14.07 -6.99 10.32
C GLU A 154 13.42 -8.37 10.10
N GLY A 155 12.62 -8.83 11.05
CA GLY A 155 11.82 -10.05 10.88
C GLY A 155 10.60 -9.77 10.01
N GLN A 156 10.17 -10.76 9.23
CA GLN A 156 8.93 -10.68 8.47
C GLN A 156 7.76 -10.36 9.38
N TYR A 157 6.90 -9.43 8.95
CA TYR A 157 5.66 -9.17 9.65
C TYR A 157 4.71 -10.37 9.47
N THR A 158 4.47 -11.07 10.57
CA THR A 158 3.38 -12.03 10.65
C THR A 158 2.16 -11.30 11.23
N PRO A 159 1.03 -11.20 10.52
CA PRO A 159 -0.23 -10.78 11.14
C PRO A 159 -0.51 -11.62 12.39
N ASP A 160 -1.37 -11.14 13.31
CA ASP A 160 -1.92 -11.92 14.44
C ASP A 160 -2.66 -13.16 13.90
N MET A 161 -1.91 -14.15 13.44
CA MET A 161 -2.35 -15.49 13.15
C MET A 161 -2.64 -16.12 14.51
N ARG A 162 -3.79 -16.80 14.63
CA ARG A 162 -4.06 -17.59 15.83
C ARG A 162 -2.86 -18.51 16.03
N LYS A 163 -2.11 -18.30 17.13
CA LYS A 163 -1.02 -19.21 17.52
C LYS A 163 -1.57 -20.64 17.55
N PRO A 164 -0.78 -21.67 17.22
CA PRO A 164 -1.19 -23.06 17.42
C PRO A 164 -1.74 -23.22 18.84
N ASP A 165 -2.79 -24.03 19.05
CA ASP A 165 -3.46 -24.12 20.36
C ASP A 165 -2.50 -24.49 21.51
N ALA A 166 -1.39 -25.14 21.19
CA ALA A 166 -0.30 -25.48 22.13
C ALA A 166 0.53 -24.27 22.62
N GLU A 167 0.49 -23.14 21.92
CA GLU A 167 1.28 -21.93 22.19
C GLU A 167 0.43 -20.75 22.66
N ILE A 168 -0.88 -20.94 22.80
CA ILE A 168 -1.79 -19.91 23.30
C ILE A 168 -1.69 -19.88 24.83
N SER A 169 -1.08 -18.84 25.38
CA SER A 169 -1.02 -18.63 26.82
C SER A 169 -2.36 -18.12 27.38
N GLU A 170 -2.59 -18.29 28.68
CA GLU A 170 -3.76 -17.69 29.36
C GLU A 170 -3.80 -16.17 29.24
N LYS A 171 -2.62 -15.53 29.16
CA LYS A 171 -2.48 -14.10 28.93
C LYS A 171 -2.96 -13.71 27.52
N ASP A 172 -2.59 -14.48 26.50
CA ASP A 172 -3.03 -14.25 25.12
C ASP A 172 -4.57 -14.37 25.01
N ARG A 173 -5.18 -15.33 25.72
CA ARG A 173 -6.64 -15.48 25.80
C ARG A 173 -7.31 -14.27 26.48
N ALA A 174 -6.76 -13.81 27.59
CA ALA A 174 -7.28 -12.66 28.33
C ALA A 174 -7.12 -11.33 27.57
N ASP A 175 -6.04 -11.17 26.80
CA ASP A 175 -5.83 -10.00 25.93
C ASP A 175 -6.81 -10.03 24.73
N ALA A 176 -7.02 -11.19 24.11
CA ALA A 176 -8.02 -11.35 23.05
C ALA A 176 -9.44 -11.08 23.55
N GLN A 177 -9.79 -11.57 24.74
CA GLN A 177 -11.09 -11.34 25.36
C GLN A 177 -11.33 -9.85 25.66
N ARG A 178 -10.32 -9.13 26.17
CA ARG A 178 -10.39 -7.67 26.37
C ARG A 178 -10.59 -6.90 25.06
N ARG A 179 -9.94 -7.32 23.96
CA ARG A 179 -10.11 -6.70 22.63
C ARG A 179 -11.53 -6.90 22.07
N ILE A 180 -12.13 -8.06 22.31
CA ILE A 180 -13.49 -8.39 21.88
C ILE A 180 -14.52 -7.59 22.71
N GLU A 181 -14.36 -7.55 24.03
CA GLU A 181 -15.26 -6.82 24.91
C GLU A 181 -15.20 -5.30 24.69
N GLY A 182 -14.01 -4.76 24.40
CA GLY A 182 -13.83 -3.33 24.08
C GLY A 182 -14.43 -2.90 22.73
N SER A 183 -14.61 -3.83 21.79
CA SER A 183 -15.22 -3.55 20.48
C SER A 183 -16.73 -3.81 20.44
N LEU A 184 -17.28 -4.48 21.46
CA LEU A 184 -18.70 -4.85 21.58
C LEU A 184 -19.49 -4.04 22.61
N ALA A 185 -18.96 -2.96 23.18
CA ALA A 185 -19.74 -2.10 24.07
C ALA A 185 -20.68 -1.19 23.24
N PRO A 186 -22.00 -1.41 23.21
CA PRO A 186 -22.92 -0.37 22.71
C PRO A 186 -22.91 0.80 23.68
N ASP A 187 -22.96 2.03 23.14
CA ASP A 187 -23.12 3.27 23.92
C ASP A 187 -24.30 3.12 24.88
N ARG A 188 -23.99 2.91 26.16
CA ARG A 188 -24.98 2.95 27.24
C ARG A 188 -25.35 4.41 27.43
N ILE A 189 -26.55 4.78 26.99
CA ILE A 189 -27.28 5.94 27.52
C ILE A 189 -27.38 5.75 29.04
N VAL A 190 -26.57 6.49 29.80
CA VAL A 190 -26.66 6.53 31.26
C VAL A 190 -27.79 7.50 31.62
N GLY A 191 -28.96 6.94 31.91
CA GLY A 191 -29.99 7.60 32.70
C GLY A 191 -29.71 7.38 34.20
N GLY A 192 -29.68 8.46 34.96
CA GLY A 192 -29.64 8.45 36.42
C GLY A 192 -30.26 9.74 36.96
N ALA A 193 -31.40 9.61 37.63
CA ALA A 193 -32.23 10.70 38.15
C ALA A 193 -31.72 11.24 39.49
N ALA A 194 -31.87 12.56 39.70
CA ALA A 194 -32.49 13.22 40.86
C ALA A 194 -31.87 14.61 41.07
N ASP A 195 -32.60 15.68 40.77
CA ASP A 195 -33.00 16.67 41.79
C ASP A 195 -33.81 17.85 41.19
N LEU A 196 -34.85 18.24 41.96
CA LEU A 196 -35.62 19.49 41.96
C LEU A 196 -36.80 19.67 40.97
N LEU A 197 -38.01 19.51 41.52
CA LEU A 197 -39.25 20.22 41.14
C LEU A 197 -39.15 21.71 41.56
N PRO A 198 -39.80 22.69 40.87
CA PRO A 198 -41.28 22.76 40.81
C PRO A 198 -41.91 23.19 39.48
N ASP A 199 -43.25 23.13 39.51
CA ASP A 199 -44.27 23.31 38.47
C ASP A 199 -44.12 24.48 37.49
N ALA A 200 -44.55 24.21 36.25
CA ALA A 200 -45.66 24.89 35.53
C ALA A 200 -45.38 25.13 34.03
N LEU A 201 -46.46 25.00 33.24
CA LEU A 201 -46.71 25.55 31.89
C LEU A 201 -46.55 24.61 30.67
N GLN A 202 -47.68 23.95 30.38
CA GLN A 202 -48.35 23.77 29.07
C GLN A 202 -47.60 24.14 27.77
N LYS A 203 -47.58 23.17 26.84
CA LYS A 203 -47.38 23.27 25.36
C LYS A 203 -48.41 24.21 24.68
N PRO A 204 -48.34 24.62 23.37
CA PRO A 204 -47.71 23.98 22.18
C PRO A 204 -47.12 24.99 21.13
N PRO A 205 -47.17 24.77 19.78
CA PRO A 205 -46.36 23.90 18.89
C PRO A 205 -45.57 24.69 17.79
N GLY A 206 -44.66 24.05 17.03
CA GLY A 206 -44.07 24.62 15.79
C GLY A 206 -42.77 23.90 15.37
N VAL A 207 -42.77 23.06 14.32
CA VAL A 207 -42.43 23.38 12.91
C VAL A 207 -40.96 23.83 12.74
N TYR A 208 -40.07 22.90 12.36
CA TYR A 208 -39.44 22.74 11.03
C TYR A 208 -38.67 21.42 11.00
#